data_AF-A0A966UUW4-F1
#
_entry.id   AF-A0A966UUW4-F1
#
_cell.length_a   1.000
_cell.length_b   1.000
_cell.length_c   1.000
_cell.angle_alpha   90.00
_cell.angle_beta   90.00
_cell.angle_gamma   90.00
#
_symmetry.space_group_name_H-M   'P 1'
#
loop_
_entity.id
_entity.type
_entity.pdbx_description
1 polymer ?
#
loop_
_entity_poly.entity_id
_entity_poly.type
_entity_poly.pdbx_seq_one_letter_code
_entity_poly.pdbx_strand_id
1 'polypeptide(L)'
;MIALQARANGELSYRLNNAPQAALISFSSGLFFIAIYALIQPKVRAGIKRLRYAVSRGDIPRWRLLAGALGGSFVAIQTSVVPLIGVAIYSVASIAGQTATSLIVDRIGLTGGGPKLITKRRVAAAAITVLAVLVSVWDKLEGANFAVFAVVLGIAAGAFVGVQRALNGQINEFSGESFTTSLLNFITGTSFLIIFVGALIISGKETISPLPGGPWWIYTGGVIGVIYIAFTSLIVQHLGVLTFTLISV
;
A
#
# COMPACT_ATOMS: atom_id res chain seq x y z
N MET A 1 7.57 -6.64 7.24
CA MET A 1 6.18 -7.02 6.85
C MET A 1 5.92 -6.92 5.35
N ILE A 2 6.37 -5.87 4.67
CA ILE A 2 6.15 -5.67 3.22
C ILE A 2 6.64 -6.88 2.39
N ALA A 3 7.85 -7.39 2.66
CA ALA A 3 8.39 -8.54 1.94
C ALA A 3 7.58 -9.83 2.15
N LEU A 4 7.07 -10.06 3.37
CA LEU A 4 6.22 -11.22 3.68
C LEU A 4 4.89 -11.13 2.93
N GLN A 5 4.24 -9.96 2.97
CA GLN A 5 3.01 -9.70 2.22
C GLN A 5 3.25 -9.83 0.70
N ALA A 6 4.35 -9.27 0.19
CA ALA A 6 4.71 -9.36 -1.23
C ALA A 6 4.91 -10.80 -1.67
N ARG A 7 5.53 -11.63 -0.84
CA ARG A 7 5.70 -13.06 -1.08
C ARG A 7 4.36 -13.80 -1.07
N ALA A 8 3.49 -13.56 -0.07
CA ALA A 8 2.15 -14.14 0.00
C ALA A 8 1.31 -13.81 -1.24
N ASN A 9 1.23 -12.53 -1.59
CA ASN A 9 0.47 -12.04 -2.72
C ASN A 9 1.05 -12.51 -4.07
N GLY A 10 2.38 -12.52 -4.21
CA GLY A 10 3.07 -12.99 -5.41
C GLY A 10 2.85 -14.47 -5.66
N GLU A 11 2.95 -15.31 -4.61
CA GLU A 11 2.67 -16.74 -4.73
C GLU A 11 1.20 -17.02 -5.07
N LEU A 12 0.27 -16.31 -4.43
CA LEU A 12 -1.16 -16.43 -4.75
C LEU A 12 -1.42 -16.06 -6.22
N SER A 13 -0.85 -14.96 -6.69
CA SER A 13 -0.93 -14.51 -8.08
C SER A 13 -0.39 -15.55 -9.06
N TYR A 14 0.80 -16.10 -8.79
CA TYR A 14 1.43 -17.13 -9.60
C TYR A 14 0.56 -18.38 -9.73
N ARG A 15 0.00 -18.87 -8.62
CA ARG A 15 -0.86 -20.07 -8.62
C ARG A 15 -2.23 -19.86 -9.25
N LEU A 16 -2.80 -18.66 -9.09
CA LEU A 16 -4.11 -18.31 -9.64
C LEU A 16 -4.04 -17.99 -11.15
N ASN A 17 -2.84 -17.66 -11.65
CA ASN A 17 -2.58 -17.11 -12.98
C ASN A 17 -3.52 -15.93 -13.31
N ASN A 18 -3.84 -15.12 -12.29
CA ASN A 18 -4.72 -13.97 -12.40
C ASN A 18 -4.33 -12.95 -11.31
N ALA A 19 -3.42 -12.03 -11.65
CA ALA A 19 -2.85 -11.10 -10.71
C ALA A 19 -3.86 -10.09 -10.12
N PRO A 20 -4.79 -9.50 -10.91
CA PRO A 20 -5.85 -8.64 -10.37
C PRO A 20 -6.77 -9.37 -9.38
N GLN A 21 -7.16 -10.61 -9.67
CA GLN A 21 -7.98 -11.42 -8.77
C GLN A 21 -7.22 -11.78 -7.48
N ALA A 22 -5.92 -12.08 -7.54
CA ALA A 22 -5.11 -12.33 -6.35
C ALA A 22 -5.05 -11.10 -5.43
N ALA A 23 -4.92 -9.90 -6.00
CA ALA A 23 -5.00 -8.66 -5.23
C ALA A 23 -6.36 -8.48 -4.57
N LEU A 24 -7.45 -8.76 -5.30
CA LEU A 24 -8.82 -8.70 -4.78
C LEU A 24 -9.06 -9.71 -3.65
N ILE A 25 -8.55 -10.94 -3.75
CA ILE A 25 -8.64 -11.95 -2.68
C ILE A 25 -7.90 -11.46 -1.43
N SER A 26 -6.69 -10.92 -1.60
CA SER A 26 -5.89 -10.37 -0.50
C SER A 26 -6.61 -9.23 0.22
N PHE A 27 -7.16 -8.27 -0.51
CA PHE A 27 -7.95 -7.19 0.08
C PHE A 27 -9.25 -7.69 0.72
N SER A 28 -9.93 -8.64 0.10
CA SER A 28 -11.18 -9.21 0.64
C SER A 28 -10.93 -9.97 1.95
N SER A 29 -9.84 -10.74 2.05
CA SER A 29 -9.50 -11.45 3.28
C SER A 29 -9.14 -10.48 4.41
N GLY A 30 -8.36 -9.43 4.11
CA GLY A 30 -8.06 -8.38 5.08
C GLY A 30 -9.33 -7.66 5.55
N LEU A 31 -10.21 -7.27 4.61
CA LEU A 31 -11.48 -6.62 4.91
C LEU A 31 -12.37 -7.49 5.80
N PHE A 32 -12.46 -8.79 5.53
CA PHE A 32 -13.23 -9.73 6.34
C PHE A 32 -12.79 -9.71 7.81
N PHE A 33 -11.50 -9.90 8.08
CA PHE A 33 -11.00 -9.94 9.46
C PHE A 33 -11.09 -8.58 10.17
N ILE A 34 -10.74 -7.48 9.49
CA ILE A 34 -10.82 -6.16 10.11
C ILE A 34 -12.27 -5.70 10.34
N ALA A 35 -13.22 -6.12 9.49
CA ALA A 35 -14.63 -5.85 9.70
C ALA A 35 -15.15 -6.59 10.95
N ILE A 36 -14.81 -7.86 11.14
CA ILE A 36 -15.15 -8.61 12.35
C ILE A 36 -14.55 -7.92 13.59
N TYR A 37 -13.27 -7.57 13.53
CA TYR A 37 -12.61 -6.85 14.62
C TYR A 37 -13.29 -5.51 14.93
N ALA A 38 -13.69 -4.76 13.90
CA ALA A 38 -14.37 -3.48 14.04
C ALA A 38 -15.77 -3.60 14.68
N LEU A 39 -16.49 -4.70 14.42
CA LEU A 39 -17.80 -4.96 15.05
C LEU A 39 -17.65 -5.17 16.56
N ILE A 40 -16.61 -5.88 16.96
CA ILE A 40 -16.34 -6.19 18.37
C ILE A 40 -15.80 -4.94 19.08
N GLN A 41 -14.83 -4.25 18.49
CA GLN A 41 -14.07 -3.22 19.19
C GLN A 41 -14.78 -1.85 19.23
N PRO A 42 -15.21 -1.34 20.41
CA PRO A 42 -15.90 -0.06 20.51
C PRO A 42 -15.05 1.14 20.05
N LYS A 43 -13.73 1.08 20.29
CA LYS A 43 -12.78 2.13 19.89
C LYS A 43 -12.76 2.34 18.37
N VAL A 44 -12.80 1.26 17.58
CA VAL A 44 -12.85 1.32 16.11
C VAL A 44 -14.15 1.97 15.63
N ARG A 45 -15.28 1.62 16.24
CA ARG A 45 -16.60 2.22 15.95
C ARG A 45 -16.64 3.70 16.32
N ALA A 46 -16.04 4.08 17.45
CA ALA A 46 -15.89 5.47 17.84
C ALA A 46 -15.00 6.23 16.84
N GLY A 47 -13.91 5.62 16.36
CA GLY A 47 -13.06 6.20 15.32
C GLY A 47 -13.79 6.45 14.01
N ILE A 48 -14.66 5.52 13.57
CA ILE A 48 -15.51 5.72 12.37
C ILE A 48 -16.41 6.95 12.56
N LYS A 49 -17.05 7.09 13.74
CA LYS A 49 -17.93 8.22 14.04
C LYS A 49 -17.16 9.55 14.03
N ARG A 50 -15.99 9.60 14.69
CA ARG A 50 -15.11 10.78 14.71
C ARG A 50 -14.70 11.20 13.29
N LEU A 51 -14.28 10.24 12.47
CA LEU A 51 -13.90 10.51 11.09
C LEU A 51 -15.08 11.01 10.25
N ARG A 52 -16.26 10.39 10.38
CA ARG A 52 -17.48 10.85 9.69
C ARG A 52 -17.84 12.28 10.07
N TYR A 53 -17.72 12.62 11.35
CA TYR A 53 -17.96 13.97 11.85
C TYR A 53 -16.97 14.98 11.28
N ALA A 54 -15.66 14.67 11.28
CA ALA A 54 -14.62 15.50 10.70
C ALA A 54 -14.87 15.79 9.20
N VAL A 55 -15.30 14.77 8.44
CA VAL A 55 -15.69 14.92 7.03
C VAL A 55 -16.92 15.83 6.88
N SER A 56 -17.93 15.68 7.74
CA SER A 56 -19.14 16.51 7.67
C SER A 56 -18.90 17.98 7.99
N ARG A 57 -17.91 18.28 8.84
CA ARG A 57 -17.50 19.66 9.17
C ARG A 57 -16.55 20.27 8.15
N GLY A 58 -16.04 19.48 7.21
CA GLY A 58 -15.05 19.94 6.22
C GLY A 58 -13.60 19.94 6.73
N ASP A 59 -13.32 19.36 7.90
CA ASP A 59 -11.95 19.30 8.47
C ASP A 59 -11.03 18.42 7.63
N ILE A 60 -11.58 17.36 7.01
CA ILE A 60 -10.88 16.47 6.09
C ILE A 60 -11.66 16.35 4.75
N PRO A 61 -11.02 16.64 3.60
CA PRO A 61 -11.64 16.45 2.30
C PRO A 61 -11.99 14.98 2.01
N ARG A 62 -13.17 14.73 1.43
CA ARG A 62 -13.67 13.38 1.13
C ARG A 62 -12.73 12.54 0.26
N TRP A 63 -12.03 13.16 -0.68
CA TRP A 63 -11.10 12.45 -1.56
C TRP A 63 -9.94 11.81 -0.78
N ARG A 64 -9.54 12.37 0.38
CA ARG A 64 -8.47 11.80 1.21
C ARG A 64 -8.84 10.43 1.78
N LEU A 65 -10.14 10.15 1.91
CA LEU A 65 -10.64 8.86 2.36
C LEU A 65 -10.37 7.73 1.34
N LEU A 66 -10.07 8.07 0.08
CA LEU A 66 -9.74 7.12 -0.99
C LEU A 66 -8.30 6.61 -0.91
N ALA A 67 -7.57 6.87 0.18
CA ALA A 67 -6.22 6.37 0.41
C ALA A 67 -6.10 4.85 0.19
N GLY A 68 -7.13 4.08 0.55
CA GLY A 68 -7.14 2.63 0.32
C GLY A 68 -7.13 2.21 -1.14
N ALA A 69 -7.66 3.03 -2.07
CA ALA A 69 -7.59 2.76 -3.51
C ALA A 69 -6.13 2.82 -4.02
N LEU A 70 -5.30 3.70 -3.46
CA LEU A 70 -3.86 3.72 -3.73
C LEU A 70 -3.18 2.44 -3.24
N GLY A 71 -3.60 1.92 -2.07
CA GLY A 71 -3.14 0.64 -1.55
C GLY A 71 -3.58 -0.55 -2.40
N GLY A 72 -4.83 -0.55 -2.86
CA GLY A 72 -5.34 -1.56 -3.80
C GLY A 72 -4.55 -1.57 -5.11
N SER A 73 -4.28 -0.38 -5.66
CA SER A 73 -3.44 -0.20 -6.84
C SER A 73 -2.01 -0.72 -6.62
N PHE A 74 -1.41 -0.40 -5.48
CA PHE A 74 -0.10 -0.91 -5.09
C PHE A 74 -0.07 -2.44 -5.06
N VAL A 75 -1.06 -3.09 -4.44
CA VAL A 75 -1.10 -4.56 -4.38
C VAL A 75 -1.41 -5.18 -5.74
N ALA A 76 -2.25 -4.57 -6.58
CA ALA A 76 -2.48 -5.05 -7.95
C ALA A 76 -1.21 -4.99 -8.81
N ILE A 77 -0.44 -3.90 -8.69
CA ILE A 77 0.87 -3.81 -9.35
C ILE A 77 1.82 -4.85 -8.75
N GLN A 78 1.86 -4.99 -7.42
CA GLN A 78 2.68 -5.99 -6.73
C GLN A 78 2.40 -7.41 -7.21
N THR A 79 1.13 -7.83 -7.26
CA THR A 79 0.75 -9.19 -7.68
C THR A 79 1.10 -9.46 -9.13
N SER A 80 1.12 -8.43 -9.97
CA SER A 80 1.47 -8.53 -11.39
C SER A 80 2.99 -8.55 -11.61
N VAL A 81 3.73 -7.76 -10.82
CA VAL A 81 5.17 -7.52 -11.02
C VAL A 81 6.04 -8.51 -10.26
N VAL A 82 5.67 -8.90 -9.04
CA VAL A 82 6.49 -9.80 -8.20
C VAL A 82 6.77 -11.14 -8.86
N PRO A 83 5.83 -11.83 -9.54
CA PRO A 83 6.13 -13.06 -10.25
C PRO A 83 7.16 -12.89 -11.38
N LEU A 84 7.31 -11.68 -11.93
CA LEU A 84 8.16 -11.40 -13.08
C LEU A 84 9.61 -11.09 -12.68
N ILE A 85 9.78 -10.23 -11.67
CA ILE A 85 11.11 -9.74 -11.26
C ILE A 85 11.53 -10.23 -9.87
N GLY A 86 10.65 -10.92 -9.15
CA GLY A 86 10.87 -11.39 -7.79
C GLY A 86 10.62 -10.33 -6.71
N VAL A 87 10.46 -10.81 -5.47
CA VAL A 87 10.13 -9.98 -4.30
C VAL A 87 11.24 -8.99 -3.98
N ALA A 88 12.52 -9.40 -4.10
CA ALA A 88 13.66 -8.56 -3.75
C ALA A 88 13.70 -7.29 -4.61
N ILE A 89 13.69 -7.44 -5.94
CA ILE A 89 13.76 -6.34 -6.90
C ILE A 89 12.53 -5.44 -6.78
N TYR A 90 11.33 -6.03 -6.67
CA TYR A 90 10.12 -5.25 -6.48
C TYR A 90 10.16 -4.42 -5.20
N SER A 91 10.62 -5.00 -4.08
CA SER A 91 10.69 -4.30 -2.80
C SER A 91 11.64 -3.12 -2.89
N VAL A 92 12.81 -3.34 -3.49
CA VAL A 92 13.84 -2.35 -3.76
C VAL A 92 13.30 -1.20 -4.63
N ALA A 93 12.71 -1.50 -5.79
CA ALA A 93 12.09 -0.50 -6.68
C ALA A 93 10.98 0.31 -5.97
N SER A 94 10.11 -0.38 -5.21
CA SER A 94 9.06 0.26 -4.43
C SER A 94 9.59 1.18 -3.34
N ILE A 95 10.66 0.80 -2.64
CA ILE A 95 11.30 1.64 -1.63
C ILE A 95 11.86 2.92 -2.25
N ALA A 96 12.45 2.85 -3.45
CA ALA A 96 12.91 4.04 -4.16
C ALA A 96 11.76 5.01 -4.47
N GLY A 97 10.63 4.49 -5.00
CA GLY A 97 9.44 5.28 -5.26
C GLY A 97 8.82 5.90 -4.00
N GLN A 98 8.75 5.13 -2.90
CA GLN A 98 8.28 5.62 -1.60
C GLN A 98 9.16 6.75 -1.09
N THR A 99 10.47 6.58 -1.16
CA THR A 99 11.46 7.54 -0.66
C THR A 99 11.38 8.87 -1.43
N ALA A 100 11.30 8.80 -2.76
CA ALA A 100 11.16 9.98 -3.62
C ALA A 100 9.86 10.75 -3.29
N THR A 101 8.72 10.06 -3.23
CA THR A 101 7.43 10.69 -2.95
C THR A 101 7.33 11.19 -1.51
N SER A 102 7.97 10.52 -0.54
CA SER A 102 7.95 10.94 0.86
C SER A 102 8.52 12.33 1.08
N LEU A 103 9.58 12.72 0.33
CA LEU A 103 10.14 14.06 0.40
C LEU A 103 9.13 15.13 -0.05
N ILE A 104 8.42 14.86 -1.14
CA ILE A 104 7.41 15.76 -1.71
C ILE A 104 6.25 15.91 -0.73
N VAL A 105 5.71 14.78 -0.28
CA VAL A 105 4.59 14.67 0.65
C VAL A 105 4.86 15.35 1.99
N ASP A 106 6.05 15.15 2.56
CA ASP A 106 6.42 15.77 3.83
C ASP A 106 6.62 17.29 3.66
N ARG A 107 7.09 17.77 2.49
CA ARG A 107 7.24 19.21 2.20
C ARG A 107 5.91 19.92 2.05
N ILE A 108 4.94 19.31 1.38
CA ILE A 108 3.60 19.88 1.22
C ILE A 108 2.77 19.81 2.52
N GLY A 109 3.26 19.11 3.55
CA GLY A 109 2.57 18.98 4.82
C GLY A 109 1.33 18.11 4.76
N LEU A 110 1.35 17.08 3.90
CA LEU A 110 0.23 16.15 3.78
C LEU A 110 0.16 15.13 4.94
N THR A 111 1.00 15.26 5.96
CA THR A 111 0.91 14.56 7.26
C THR A 111 0.52 15.57 8.33
N GLY A 112 -0.27 15.25 9.36
CA GLY A 112 -0.73 16.29 10.31
C GLY A 112 0.21 16.65 11.45
N GLY A 113 1.50 16.38 11.29
CA GLY A 113 2.55 17.19 11.89
C GLY A 113 2.84 18.50 11.12
N GLY A 114 2.12 18.80 10.04
CA GLY A 114 2.35 19.95 9.16
C GLY A 114 3.56 19.79 8.22
N PRO A 115 3.87 20.83 7.42
CA PRO A 115 5.02 20.83 6.51
C PRO A 115 6.34 20.60 7.26
N LYS A 116 7.10 19.57 6.85
CA LYS A 116 8.43 19.30 7.39
C LYS A 116 9.49 19.87 6.46
N LEU A 117 10.48 20.57 7.03
CA LEU A 117 11.61 21.11 6.27
C LEU A 117 12.40 19.98 5.60
N ILE A 118 12.71 20.15 4.31
CA ILE A 118 13.65 19.29 3.59
C ILE A 118 15.06 19.77 3.96
N THR A 119 15.73 19.05 4.86
CA THR A 119 17.13 19.31 5.19
C THR A 119 18.06 18.61 4.19
N LYS A 120 19.29 19.12 4.03
CA LYS A 120 20.31 18.47 3.19
C LYS A 120 20.54 17.00 3.58
N ARG A 121 20.44 16.66 4.87
CA ARG A 121 20.55 15.29 5.39
C ARG A 121 19.43 14.37 4.86
N ARG A 122 18.19 14.87 4.77
CA ARG A 122 17.04 14.09 4.25
C ARG A 122 17.16 13.83 2.76
N VAL A 123 17.66 14.80 2.00
CA VAL A 123 17.96 14.62 0.57
C VAL A 123 19.08 13.62 0.37
N ALA A 124 20.17 13.73 1.14
CA ALA A 124 21.28 12.78 1.08
C ALA A 124 20.84 11.35 1.43
N ALA A 125 20.06 11.17 2.50
CA ALA A 125 19.52 9.86 2.87
C ALA A 125 18.67 9.26 1.74
N ALA A 126 17.77 10.05 1.16
CA ALA A 126 16.95 9.62 0.03
C ALA A 126 17.80 9.22 -1.19
N ALA A 127 18.82 10.02 -1.53
CA ALA A 127 19.74 9.72 -2.62
C ALA A 127 20.52 8.42 -2.38
N ILE A 128 21.03 8.20 -1.17
CA ILE A 128 21.73 6.97 -0.79
C ILE A 128 20.79 5.76 -0.94
N THR A 129 19.54 5.85 -0.49
CA THR A 129 18.56 4.76 -0.65
C THR A 129 18.31 4.45 -2.12
N VAL A 130 18.12 5.47 -2.96
CA VAL A 130 17.92 5.26 -4.40
C VAL A 130 19.16 4.65 -5.05
N LEU A 131 20.36 5.10 -4.70
CA LEU A 131 21.61 4.52 -5.23
C LEU A 131 21.80 3.06 -4.81
N ALA A 132 21.58 2.74 -3.53
CA ALA A 132 21.65 1.37 -3.03
C ALA A 132 20.66 0.45 -3.77
N VAL A 133 19.46 0.97 -4.05
CA VAL A 133 18.44 0.30 -4.85
C VAL A 133 18.95 0.03 -6.27
N LEU A 134 19.47 1.05 -6.96
CA LEU A 134 19.97 0.93 -8.33
C LEU A 134 21.10 -0.09 -8.44
N VAL A 135 22.05 -0.07 -7.50
CA VAL A 135 23.13 -1.07 -7.43
C VAL A 135 22.57 -2.48 -7.24
N SER A 136 21.56 -2.65 -6.37
CA SER A 136 20.94 -3.96 -6.12
C SER A 136 20.19 -4.54 -7.32
N VAL A 137 19.83 -3.73 -8.31
CA VAL A 137 19.08 -4.17 -9.51
C VAL A 137 19.89 -4.03 -10.80
N TRP A 138 21.17 -3.68 -10.71
CA TRP A 138 22.01 -3.35 -11.86
C TRP A 138 22.03 -4.47 -12.90
N ASP A 139 22.35 -5.70 -12.47
CA ASP A 139 22.42 -6.89 -13.34
C ASP A 139 21.10 -7.21 -14.05
N LYS A 140 19.97 -6.67 -13.56
CA LYS A 140 18.63 -6.91 -14.09
C LYS A 140 18.18 -5.84 -15.08
N LEU A 141 18.79 -4.64 -15.02
CA LEU A 141 18.55 -3.54 -15.96
C LEU A 141 19.28 -3.74 -17.28
N GLU A 142 20.34 -4.55 -17.30
CA GLU A 142 21.03 -4.98 -18.53
C GLU A 142 20.25 -6.06 -19.31
N GLY A 143 19.15 -6.58 -18.74
CA GLY A 143 18.25 -7.56 -19.35
C GLY A 143 17.09 -6.95 -20.15
N ALA A 144 16.30 -7.82 -20.80
CA ALA A 144 15.21 -7.48 -21.73
C ALA A 144 14.26 -6.33 -21.28
N ASN A 145 13.75 -5.55 -22.26
CA ASN A 145 12.85 -4.39 -22.09
C ASN A 145 11.70 -4.58 -21.09
N PHE A 146 11.20 -5.81 -20.95
CA PHE A 146 10.11 -6.15 -20.04
C PHE A 146 10.48 -6.02 -18.54
N ALA A 147 11.74 -6.30 -18.17
CA ALA A 147 12.22 -6.13 -16.80
C ALA A 147 12.28 -4.65 -16.39
N VAL A 148 12.70 -3.78 -17.31
CA VAL A 148 12.73 -2.32 -17.09
C VAL A 148 11.32 -1.78 -16.84
N PHE A 149 10.34 -2.18 -17.65
CA PHE A 149 8.94 -1.78 -17.45
C PHE A 149 8.41 -2.23 -16.07
N ALA A 150 8.70 -3.46 -15.68
CA ALA A 150 8.31 -4.00 -14.37
C ALA A 150 8.96 -3.23 -13.20
N VAL A 151 10.22 -2.82 -13.33
CA VAL A 151 10.89 -1.96 -12.34
C VAL A 151 10.24 -0.59 -12.25
N VAL A 152 9.91 0.05 -13.38
CA VAL A 152 9.20 1.34 -13.40
C VAL A 152 7.85 1.24 -12.71
N LEU A 153 7.08 0.17 -12.97
CA LEU A 153 5.84 -0.09 -12.25
C LEU A 153 6.06 -0.29 -10.74
N GLY A 154 7.13 -0.96 -10.34
CA GLY A 154 7.53 -1.09 -8.94
C GLY A 154 7.78 0.28 -8.28
N ILE A 155 8.50 1.17 -8.96
CA ILE A 155 8.73 2.55 -8.49
C ILE A 155 7.40 3.32 -8.38
N ALA A 156 6.54 3.23 -9.40
CA ALA A 156 5.22 3.89 -9.38
C ALA A 156 4.33 3.37 -8.23
N ALA A 157 4.32 2.06 -8.00
CA ALA A 157 3.62 1.44 -6.88
C ALA A 157 4.16 1.96 -5.53
N GLY A 158 5.49 2.10 -5.43
CA GLY A 158 6.13 2.73 -4.29
C GLY A 158 5.69 4.18 -4.06
N ALA A 159 5.61 4.97 -5.13
CA ALA A 159 5.12 6.34 -5.05
C ALA A 159 3.68 6.41 -4.51
N PHE A 160 2.79 5.52 -4.95
CA PHE A 160 1.42 5.43 -4.41
C PHE A 160 1.42 5.14 -2.91
N VAL A 161 2.28 4.24 -2.44
CA VAL A 161 2.41 3.95 -1.01
C VAL A 161 2.89 5.17 -0.22
N GLY A 162 3.80 5.98 -0.78
CA GLY A 162 4.25 7.23 -0.16
C GLY A 162 3.09 8.22 0.08
N VAL A 163 2.25 8.44 -0.94
CA VAL A 163 1.05 9.29 -0.82
C VAL A 163 0.03 8.67 0.15
N GLN A 164 -0.24 7.37 0.00
CA GLN A 164 -1.19 6.64 0.84
C GLN A 164 -0.81 6.73 2.33
N ARG A 165 0.47 6.55 2.68
CA ARG A 165 0.93 6.63 4.08
C ARG A 165 0.63 7.98 4.71
N ALA A 166 0.78 9.06 3.94
CA ALA A 166 0.49 10.40 4.42
C ALA A 166 -0.99 10.63 4.66
N LEU A 167 -1.82 10.22 3.69
CA LEU A 167 -3.27 10.25 3.83
C LEU A 167 -3.72 9.41 5.03
N ASN A 168 -3.11 8.24 5.23
CA ASN A 168 -3.39 7.38 6.37
C ASN A 168 -3.00 8.03 7.70
N GLY A 169 -1.88 8.75 7.76
CA GLY A 169 -1.52 9.56 8.93
C GLY A 169 -2.61 10.58 9.27
N GLN A 170 -3.09 11.33 8.28
CA GLN A 170 -4.19 12.29 8.51
C GLN A 170 -5.49 11.63 8.92
N ILE A 171 -5.90 10.57 8.22
CA ILE A 171 -7.11 9.81 8.57
C ILE A 171 -7.01 9.36 10.03
N ASN A 172 -5.82 8.94 10.47
CA ASN A 172 -5.59 8.48 11.83
C ASN A 172 -5.65 9.59 12.88
N GLU A 173 -5.23 10.81 12.56
CA GLU A 173 -5.36 11.96 13.46
C GLU A 173 -6.82 12.33 13.71
N PHE A 174 -7.65 12.29 12.66
CA PHE A 174 -9.09 12.56 12.79
C PHE A 174 -9.88 11.38 13.36
N SER A 175 -9.49 10.14 13.04
CA SER A 175 -10.15 8.94 13.56
C SER A 175 -9.73 8.63 15.00
N GLY A 176 -8.52 9.03 15.40
CA GLY A 176 -7.89 8.69 16.68
C GLY A 176 -7.79 7.20 16.96
N GLU A 177 -7.77 6.34 15.93
CA GLU A 177 -7.74 4.88 16.04
C GLU A 177 -7.19 4.24 14.76
N SER A 178 -6.02 3.59 14.85
CA SER A 178 -5.29 3.08 13.68
C SER A 178 -6.00 1.96 12.95
N PHE A 179 -6.77 1.13 13.67
CA PHE A 179 -7.57 0.09 13.05
C PHE A 179 -8.78 0.65 12.29
N THR A 180 -9.29 1.84 12.65
CA THR A 180 -10.28 2.56 11.82
C THR A 180 -9.66 2.98 10.49
N THR A 181 -8.43 3.49 10.50
CA THR A 181 -7.71 3.86 9.29
C THR A 181 -7.50 2.66 8.39
N SER A 182 -7.08 1.52 8.96
CA SER A 182 -6.94 0.27 8.22
C SER A 182 -8.27 -0.21 7.65
N LEU A 183 -9.35 -0.21 8.44
CA LEU A 183 -10.68 -0.60 7.96
C LEU A 183 -11.11 0.23 6.73
N LEU A 184 -10.95 1.56 6.80
CA LEU A 184 -11.29 2.43 5.67
C LEU A 184 -10.43 2.14 4.42
N ASN A 185 -9.13 1.84 4.62
CA ASN A 185 -8.24 1.45 3.53
C ASN A 185 -8.71 0.16 2.85
N PHE A 186 -9.09 -0.84 3.64
CA PHE A 186 -9.56 -2.11 3.10
C PHE A 186 -10.94 -1.99 2.46
N ILE A 187 -11.84 -1.16 2.98
CA ILE A 187 -13.13 -0.88 2.32
C ILE A 187 -12.87 -0.25 0.95
N THR A 188 -12.16 0.89 0.91
CA THR A 188 -11.97 1.65 -0.33
C THR A 188 -11.06 0.93 -1.33
N GLY A 189 -10.05 0.21 -0.87
CA GLY A 189 -9.18 -0.62 -1.71
C GLY A 189 -9.91 -1.83 -2.30
N THR A 190 -10.73 -2.52 -1.50
CA THR A 190 -11.55 -3.63 -2.01
C THR A 190 -12.57 -3.12 -3.02
N SER A 191 -13.26 -2.00 -2.75
CA SER A 191 -14.19 -1.40 -3.70
C SER A 191 -13.52 -1.02 -5.02
N PHE A 192 -12.33 -0.40 -4.97
CA PHE A 192 -11.55 -0.10 -6.17
C PHE A 192 -11.19 -1.37 -6.95
N LEU A 193 -10.71 -2.42 -6.27
CA LEU A 193 -10.33 -3.67 -6.91
C LEU A 193 -11.52 -4.43 -7.49
N ILE A 194 -12.70 -4.40 -6.84
CA ILE A 194 -13.94 -4.97 -7.41
C ILE A 194 -14.27 -4.28 -8.73
N ILE A 195 -14.23 -2.95 -8.76
CA ILE A 195 -14.52 -2.18 -9.98
C ILE A 195 -13.47 -2.47 -11.06
N PHE A 196 -12.18 -2.48 -10.69
CA PHE A 196 -11.08 -2.73 -11.62
C PHE A 196 -11.13 -4.15 -12.22
N VAL A 197 -11.24 -5.18 -11.37
CA VAL A 197 -11.35 -6.58 -11.81
C VAL A 197 -12.63 -6.80 -12.60
N GLY A 198 -13.76 -6.23 -12.15
CA GLY A 198 -15.02 -6.29 -12.88
C GLY A 198 -14.92 -5.69 -14.28
N ALA A 199 -14.24 -4.54 -14.43
CA ALA A 199 -14.00 -3.92 -15.72
C ALA A 199 -13.12 -4.79 -16.64
N LEU A 200 -12.10 -5.47 -16.09
CA LEU A 200 -11.26 -6.39 -16.85
C LEU A 200 -12.06 -7.61 -17.35
N ILE A 201 -12.93 -8.15 -16.50
CA ILE A 201 -13.82 -9.27 -16.85
C ILE A 201 -14.80 -8.86 -17.94
N ILE A 202 -15.48 -7.72 -17.78
CA ILE A 202 -16.44 -7.20 -18.78
C ILE A 202 -15.75 -6.92 -20.13
N SER A 203 -14.50 -6.47 -20.09
CA SER A 203 -13.70 -6.20 -21.30
C SER A 203 -13.14 -7.48 -21.95
N GLY A 204 -13.41 -8.67 -21.39
CA GLY A 204 -12.87 -9.94 -21.88
C GLY A 204 -11.36 -10.12 -21.70
N LYS A 205 -10.71 -9.26 -20.89
CA LYS A 205 -9.27 -9.32 -20.63
C LYS A 205 -8.89 -10.35 -19.58
N GLU A 206 -9.82 -10.67 -18.69
CA GLU A 206 -9.62 -11.61 -17.58
C GLU A 206 -10.88 -12.45 -17.36
N THR A 207 -10.70 -13.62 -16.74
CA THR A 207 -11.81 -14.48 -16.27
C THR A 207 -11.60 -14.86 -14.82
N ILE A 208 -12.67 -15.16 -14.10
CA ILE A 208 -12.55 -15.64 -12.71
C ILE A 208 -11.89 -17.02 -12.72
N SER A 209 -10.74 -17.13 -12.07
CA SER A 209 -10.05 -18.39 -11.82
C SER A 209 -10.55 -19.04 -10.51
N PRO A 210 -10.62 -20.38 -10.43
CA PRO A 210 -10.92 -21.07 -9.18
C PRO A 210 -9.78 -20.83 -8.17
N LEU A 211 -10.11 -20.83 -6.87
CA LEU A 211 -9.10 -20.65 -5.83
C LEU A 211 -8.08 -21.80 -5.86
N PRO A 212 -6.78 -21.50 -5.91
CA PRO A 212 -5.76 -22.54 -6.02
C PRO A 212 -5.61 -23.28 -4.69
N GLY A 213 -5.42 -24.60 -4.80
CA GLY A 213 -4.85 -25.39 -3.72
C GLY A 213 -3.40 -24.98 -3.45
N GLY A 214 -2.97 -25.05 -2.19
CA GLY A 214 -1.61 -24.64 -1.83
C GLY A 214 -1.42 -24.42 -0.35
N PRO A 215 -0.25 -23.91 0.05
CA PRO A 215 0.02 -23.66 1.45
C PRO A 215 -0.85 -22.50 1.94
N TRP A 216 -1.45 -22.66 3.12
CA TRP A 216 -2.44 -21.73 3.69
C TRP A 216 -1.96 -20.27 3.79
N TRP A 217 -0.65 -20.04 3.90
CA TRP A 217 -0.08 -18.71 4.07
C TRP A 217 -0.29 -17.77 2.88
N ILE A 218 -0.59 -18.29 1.68
CA ILE A 218 -0.84 -17.44 0.49
C ILE A 218 -2.07 -16.54 0.67
N TYR A 219 -3.00 -16.90 1.56
CA TYR A 219 -4.22 -16.14 1.85
C TYR A 219 -4.04 -15.09 2.97
N THR A 220 -2.86 -15.04 3.60
CA THR A 220 -2.58 -14.15 4.75
C THR A 220 -2.19 -12.72 4.36
N GLY A 221 -1.95 -12.46 3.07
CA GLY A 221 -1.50 -11.14 2.59
C GLY A 221 -2.39 -9.99 3.05
N GLY A 222 -3.72 -10.19 3.05
CA GLY A 222 -4.68 -9.23 3.57
C GLY A 222 -4.53 -8.93 5.05
N VAL A 223 -4.41 -9.97 5.87
CA VAL A 223 -4.26 -9.83 7.34
C VAL A 223 -2.94 -9.12 7.67
N ILE A 224 -1.85 -9.47 7.00
CA ILE A 224 -0.56 -8.77 7.14
C ILE A 224 -0.72 -7.30 6.75
N GLY A 225 -1.45 -7.03 5.66
CA GLY A 225 -1.76 -5.67 5.20
C GLY A 225 -2.57 -4.86 6.22
N VAL A 226 -3.56 -5.47 6.90
CA VAL A 226 -4.34 -4.81 7.97
C VAL A 226 -3.42 -4.34 9.10
N ILE A 227 -2.59 -5.25 9.60
CA ILE A 227 -1.64 -4.94 10.67
C ILE A 227 -0.69 -3.85 10.21
N TYR A 228 -0.12 -4.01 9.02
CA TYR A 228 0.80 -3.04 8.44
C TYR A 228 0.19 -1.63 8.33
N ILE A 229 -1.00 -1.48 7.76
CA ILE A 229 -1.66 -0.17 7.61
C ILE A 229 -1.95 0.46 8.98
N ALA A 230 -2.44 -0.32 9.94
CA ALA A 230 -2.69 0.18 11.29
C ALA A 230 -1.41 0.74 11.92
N PHE A 231 -0.34 -0.06 12.02
CA PHE A 231 0.91 0.39 12.62
C PHE A 231 1.55 1.56 11.87
N THR A 232 1.58 1.51 10.54
CA THR A 232 2.18 2.59 9.74
C THR A 232 1.41 3.90 9.91
N SER A 233 0.07 3.88 9.95
CA SER A 233 -0.72 5.09 10.17
C SER A 233 -0.43 5.76 11.52
N LEU A 234 -0.26 4.95 12.58
CA LEU A 234 0.08 5.41 13.92
C LEU A 234 1.49 5.99 14.00
N ILE A 235 2.46 5.40 13.31
CA ILE A 235 3.85 5.85 13.36
C ILE A 235 4.04 7.09 12.48
N VAL A 236 3.48 7.08 11.27
CA VAL A 236 3.66 8.15 10.27
C VAL A 236 3.06 9.47 10.73
N GLN A 237 1.93 9.47 11.45
CA GLN A 237 1.35 10.72 11.97
C GLN A 237 2.34 11.48 12.89
N HIS A 238 3.24 10.77 13.59
CA HIS A 238 4.24 11.39 14.46
C HIS A 238 5.59 11.60 13.75
N LEU A 239 6.12 10.57 13.09
CA LEU A 239 7.46 10.58 12.51
C LEU A 239 7.54 11.23 11.12
N GLY A 240 6.43 11.31 10.38
CA GLY A 240 6.40 11.69 8.95
C GLY A 240 6.77 10.52 8.04
N VAL A 241 6.50 10.66 6.74
CA VAL A 241 6.58 9.52 5.81
C VAL A 241 8.03 9.13 5.53
N LEU A 242 8.94 10.09 5.35
CA LEU A 242 10.34 9.77 5.00
C LEU A 242 11.04 9.00 6.12
N THR A 243 10.95 9.50 7.36
CA THR A 243 11.62 8.88 8.51
C THR A 243 11.13 7.46 8.72
N PHE A 244 9.81 7.25 8.65
CA PHE A 244 9.25 5.91 8.72
C PHE A 244 9.76 5.03 7.59
N THR A 245 9.73 5.53 6.35
CA THR A 245 10.17 4.77 5.17
C THR A 245 11.59 4.28 5.36
N LEU A 246 12.53 5.15 5.75
CA LEU A 246 13.94 4.80 5.94
C LEU A 246 14.19 3.78 7.06
N ILE A 247 13.40 3.79 8.13
CA ILE A 247 13.53 2.84 9.25
C ILE A 247 12.84 1.50 8.94
N SER A 248 11.85 1.51 8.05
CA SER A 248 11.03 0.34 7.73
C SER A 248 11.60 -0.58 6.64
N VAL A 249 12.70 -0.17 5.99
CA VAL A 249 13.43 -0.94 4.96
C VAL A 249 14.13 -2.12 5.59
#